data_AF-A0A7T8B7W6-F1
#
_entry.id   AF-A0A7T8B7W6-F1
#
_cell.length_a   1.000
_cell.length_b   1.000
_cell.length_c   1.000
_cell.angle_alpha   90.00
_cell.angle_beta   90.00
_cell.angle_gamma   90.00
#
_symmetry.space_group_name_H-M   'P 1'
#
loop_
_entity.id
_entity.type
_entity.pdbx_description
1 polymer ?
#
loop_
_entity_poly.entity_id
_entity_poly.type
_entity_poly.pdbx_seq_one_letter_code
_entity_poly.pdbx_strand_id
1 'polypeptide(L)'
;MGLLSKASSRDSLDEMGKALVERILRIKQGASTADTALNLLKPYTCFQAGLCLALSGNTYTSYAGAGFGIEQVAIPRKKLNLSGNGLRKAGTAEDLGLSRFGGSPVWGFPLDSRTPPGSVLLLIEDTRIPFNPETTEQILTEVSQMLIPAAEASSSGQAAEPADLKTQITRYQKSSGPFQGLILDSAGTDTEKNDFFELLAKGTESFGSVYQIGPSRYIILFPKHLDRNLIAHRITGSFHAAEVSGFTADTVQGAMDSIQPYL
;
A
#
# COMPACT_ATOMS: atom_id res chain seq x y z
N MET A 1 33.56 -9.53 28.96
CA MET A 1 33.63 -10.48 27.83
C MET A 1 32.30 -11.20 27.74
N GLY A 2 31.55 -11.00 26.65
CA GLY A 2 30.22 -11.58 26.45
C GLY A 2 29.60 -11.14 25.13
N LEU A 3 30.42 -10.98 24.09
CA LEU A 3 29.98 -10.85 22.71
C LEU A 3 30.01 -12.27 22.12
N LEU A 4 28.92 -13.01 22.28
CA LEU A 4 28.73 -14.29 21.60
C LEU A 4 27.57 -14.14 20.62
N SER A 5 27.95 -13.89 19.37
CA SER A 5 27.40 -14.50 18.16
C SER A 5 25.87 -14.69 18.14
N LYS A 6 25.14 -13.66 17.71
CA LYS A 6 24.07 -13.93 16.75
C LYS A 6 24.79 -14.38 15.47
N ALA A 7 24.91 -15.68 15.26
CA ALA A 7 25.16 -16.19 13.91
C ALA A 7 24.10 -15.51 13.02
N SER A 8 24.55 -14.78 11.99
CA SER A 8 23.61 -14.09 11.11
C SER A 8 22.77 -15.17 10.44
N SER A 9 21.45 -15.02 10.44
CA SER A 9 20.53 -15.96 9.76
C SER A 9 20.82 -16.09 8.26
N ARG A 10 21.69 -15.22 7.75
CA ARG A 10 22.25 -15.17 6.41
C ARG A 10 23.30 -16.24 6.12
N ASP A 11 23.96 -16.81 7.13
CA ASP A 11 24.98 -17.85 6.92
C ASP A 11 24.38 -19.21 6.55
N SER A 12 23.10 -19.44 6.89
CA SER A 12 22.35 -20.64 6.51
C SER A 12 21.64 -20.55 5.16
N LEU A 13 21.65 -19.38 4.52
CA LEU A 13 21.11 -19.21 3.16
C LEU A 13 22.10 -19.71 2.12
N ASP A 14 21.60 -20.25 1.02
CA ASP A 14 22.41 -20.53 -0.16
C ASP A 14 22.86 -19.21 -0.83
N GLU A 15 23.77 -19.30 -1.80
CA GLU A 15 24.31 -18.12 -2.50
C GLU A 15 23.20 -17.30 -3.19
N MET A 16 22.13 -17.94 -3.64
CA MET A 16 21.00 -17.29 -4.30
C MET A 16 20.15 -16.50 -3.29
N GLY A 17 19.88 -17.05 -2.12
CA GLY A 17 19.17 -16.39 -1.02
C GLY A 17 19.95 -15.20 -0.46
N LYS A 18 21.28 -15.35 -0.32
CA LYS A 18 22.16 -14.22 0.07
C LYS A 18 22.13 -13.09 -0.95
N ALA A 19 22.25 -13.42 -2.25
CA ALA A 19 22.20 -12.43 -3.32
C ALA A 19 20.84 -11.73 -3.40
N LEU A 20 19.75 -12.45 -3.14
CA LEU A 20 18.41 -11.87 -3.08
C LEU A 20 18.27 -10.87 -1.92
N VAL A 21 18.70 -11.25 -0.72
CA VAL A 21 18.69 -10.36 0.45
C VAL A 21 19.48 -9.08 0.15
N GLU A 22 20.69 -9.19 -0.42
CA GLU A 22 21.47 -8.02 -0.82
C GLU A 22 20.75 -7.13 -1.83
N ARG A 23 20.12 -7.75 -2.83
CA ARG A 23 19.40 -7.02 -3.85
C ARG A 23 18.22 -6.25 -3.26
N ILE A 24 17.49 -6.85 -2.32
CA ILE A 24 16.36 -6.20 -1.63
C ILE A 24 16.86 -5.06 -0.74
N LEU A 25 17.94 -5.27 0.02
CA LEU A 25 18.50 -4.24 0.90
C LEU A 25 19.10 -3.04 0.14
N ARG A 26 19.47 -3.22 -1.13
CA ARG A 26 19.93 -2.12 -2.01
C ARG A 26 18.79 -1.32 -2.64
N ILE A 27 17.53 -1.72 -2.47
CA ILE A 27 16.39 -0.95 -2.98
C ILE A 27 16.36 0.40 -2.25
N LYS A 28 16.24 1.48 -3.01
CA LYS A 28 16.04 2.81 -2.43
C LYS A 28 14.70 2.84 -1.70
N GLN A 29 14.72 3.20 -0.41
CA GLN A 29 13.50 3.35 0.37
C GLN A 29 12.58 4.42 -0.22
N GLY A 30 11.29 4.08 -0.32
CA GLY A 30 10.24 4.90 -0.92
C GLY A 30 8.91 4.15 -0.92
N ALA A 31 7.89 4.78 -1.51
CA ALA A 31 6.51 4.26 -1.50
C ALA A 31 6.37 2.85 -2.15
N SER A 32 7.18 2.53 -3.15
CA SER A 32 7.13 1.26 -3.89
C SER A 32 8.11 0.20 -3.37
N THR A 33 8.80 0.45 -2.24
CA THR A 33 9.86 -0.46 -1.74
C THR A 33 9.30 -1.81 -1.38
N ALA A 34 8.15 -1.86 -0.69
CA ALA A 34 7.50 -3.11 -0.31
C ALA A 34 7.05 -3.92 -1.55
N ASP A 35 6.43 -3.28 -2.55
CA ASP A 35 6.04 -3.96 -3.80
C ASP A 35 7.24 -4.51 -4.56
N THR A 36 8.31 -3.72 -4.65
CA THR A 36 9.54 -4.13 -5.34
C THR A 36 10.19 -5.30 -4.62
N ALA A 37 10.26 -5.26 -3.29
CA ALA A 37 10.78 -6.35 -2.48
C ALA A 37 9.93 -7.63 -2.62
N LEU A 38 8.60 -7.53 -2.57
CA LEU A 38 7.70 -8.67 -2.77
C LEU A 38 7.85 -9.30 -4.16
N ASN A 39 7.97 -8.49 -5.22
CA ASN A 39 8.17 -8.99 -6.57
C ASN A 39 9.51 -9.71 -6.74
N LEU A 40 10.55 -9.31 -6.00
CA LEU A 40 11.83 -10.01 -5.97
C LEU A 40 11.78 -11.30 -5.14
N LEU A 41 11.00 -11.32 -4.04
CA LEU A 41 10.83 -12.49 -3.19
C LEU A 41 10.06 -13.60 -3.90
N LYS A 42 9.00 -13.25 -4.65
CA LYS A 42 8.08 -14.18 -5.32
C LYS A 42 8.75 -15.34 -6.08
N PRO A 43 9.71 -15.09 -7.00
CA PRO A 43 10.35 -16.17 -7.75
C PRO A 43 11.25 -17.08 -6.90
N TYR A 44 11.67 -16.64 -5.71
CA TYR A 44 12.58 -17.39 -4.85
C TYR A 44 11.84 -18.20 -3.78
N THR A 45 10.83 -17.60 -3.15
CA THR A 45 10.07 -18.24 -2.08
C THR A 45 8.84 -18.99 -2.60
N CYS A 46 8.57 -18.95 -3.91
CA CYS A 46 7.56 -19.76 -4.60
C CYS A 46 6.13 -19.57 -4.09
N PHE A 47 5.76 -18.35 -3.69
CA PHE A 47 4.37 -18.03 -3.35
C PHE A 47 3.56 -17.59 -4.58
N GLN A 48 2.27 -17.92 -4.59
CA GLN A 48 1.34 -17.53 -5.65
C GLN A 48 1.10 -16.01 -5.62
N ALA A 49 0.88 -15.47 -4.43
CA ALA A 49 0.71 -14.04 -4.21
C ALA A 49 1.12 -13.61 -2.80
N GLY A 50 1.55 -12.36 -2.62
CA GLY A 50 1.99 -11.81 -1.34
C GLY A 50 1.36 -10.44 -1.07
N LEU A 51 1.05 -10.14 0.19
CA LEU A 51 0.46 -8.88 0.64
C LEU A 51 1.18 -8.36 1.87
N CYS A 52 1.60 -7.10 1.84
CA CYS A 52 1.92 -6.39 3.06
C CYS A 52 0.68 -5.62 3.53
N LEU A 53 0.30 -5.84 4.79
CA LEU A 53 -0.87 -5.24 5.42
C LEU A 53 -0.45 -4.40 6.63
N ALA A 54 -1.11 -3.26 6.82
CA ALA A 54 -0.97 -2.42 8.01
C ALA A 54 -2.24 -2.44 8.83
N LEU A 55 -2.11 -2.47 10.16
CA LEU A 55 -3.26 -2.43 11.07
C LEU A 55 -3.75 -0.99 11.23
N SER A 56 -4.99 -0.73 10.83
CA SER A 56 -5.72 0.50 11.14
C SER A 56 -6.99 0.17 11.91
N GLY A 57 -7.07 0.65 13.15
CA GLY A 57 -8.15 0.30 14.08
C GLY A 57 -8.21 -1.20 14.34
N ASN A 58 -9.21 -1.88 13.76
CA ASN A 58 -9.44 -3.32 13.93
C ASN A 58 -9.35 -4.12 12.61
N THR A 59 -8.79 -3.52 11.56
CA THR A 59 -8.70 -4.11 10.22
C THR A 59 -7.29 -3.94 9.67
N TYR A 60 -6.77 -5.01 9.08
CA TYR A 60 -5.53 -4.98 8.31
C TYR A 60 -5.84 -4.61 6.85
N THR A 61 -5.25 -3.53 6.35
CA THR A 61 -5.41 -3.06 4.97
C THR A 61 -4.12 -3.23 4.19
N SER A 62 -4.22 -3.73 2.94
CA SER A 62 -3.06 -3.89 2.07
C SER A 62 -2.52 -2.55 1.59
N TYR A 63 -1.21 -2.35 1.73
CA TYR A 63 -0.48 -1.21 1.16
C TYR A 63 0.52 -1.62 0.08
N ALA A 64 0.86 -2.91 0.00
CA ALA A 64 1.70 -3.46 -1.06
C ALA A 64 1.27 -4.89 -1.38
N GLY A 65 1.44 -5.30 -2.62
CA GLY A 65 1.00 -6.61 -3.09
C GLY A 65 1.72 -7.09 -4.34
N ALA A 66 2.11 -8.36 -4.35
CA ALA A 66 2.63 -9.04 -5.52
C ALA A 66 1.66 -10.15 -5.94
N GLY A 67 1.21 -10.12 -7.19
CA GLY A 67 0.26 -11.11 -7.73
C GLY A 67 -1.20 -10.86 -7.37
N PHE A 68 -1.55 -9.77 -6.67
CA PHE A 68 -2.93 -9.41 -6.32
C PHE A 68 -3.63 -8.45 -7.31
N GLY A 69 -2.95 -7.91 -8.33
CA GLY A 69 -3.59 -6.92 -9.21
C GLY A 69 -3.95 -5.62 -8.47
N ILE A 70 -5.02 -4.94 -8.87
CA ILE A 70 -5.47 -3.62 -8.34
C ILE A 70 -6.40 -3.77 -7.10
N GLU A 71 -6.55 -4.98 -6.54
CA GLU A 71 -7.50 -5.22 -5.45
C GLU A 71 -6.87 -4.89 -4.08
N GLN A 72 -7.41 -3.86 -3.42
CA GLN A 72 -7.10 -3.59 -2.03
C GLN A 72 -7.78 -4.64 -1.14
N VAL A 73 -6.98 -5.32 -0.32
CA VAL A 73 -7.42 -6.38 0.58
C VAL A 73 -7.56 -5.83 1.98
N ALA A 74 -8.73 -6.05 2.59
CA ALA A 74 -9.00 -5.70 3.97
C ALA A 74 -9.38 -6.96 4.77
N ILE A 75 -8.59 -7.29 5.79
CA ILE A 75 -8.79 -8.48 6.63
C ILE A 75 -9.03 -8.04 8.07
N PRO A 76 -10.20 -8.36 8.67
CA PRO A 76 -10.45 -8.07 10.08
C PRO A 76 -9.40 -8.71 10.98
N ARG A 77 -8.88 -7.96 11.96
CA ARG A 77 -7.86 -8.46 12.89
C ARG A 77 -8.24 -9.78 13.55
N LYS A 78 -9.52 -9.97 13.88
CA LYS A 78 -10.04 -11.20 14.50
C LYS A 78 -9.80 -12.46 13.65
N LYS A 79 -9.66 -12.32 12.33
CA LYS A 79 -9.36 -13.42 11.41
C LYS A 79 -7.88 -13.76 11.32
N LEU A 80 -6.99 -12.85 11.75
CA LEU A 80 -5.54 -13.03 11.71
C LEU A 80 -5.00 -13.32 13.11
N ASN A 81 -4.79 -14.60 13.41
CA ASN A 81 -4.12 -15.01 14.63
C ASN A 81 -2.62 -15.20 14.40
N LEU A 82 -1.89 -14.09 14.32
CA LEU A 82 -0.42 -14.07 14.26
C LEU A 82 0.12 -13.75 15.65
N SER A 83 0.08 -14.74 16.55
CA SER A 83 0.69 -14.65 17.87
C SER A 83 2.11 -15.22 17.85
N GLY A 84 3.07 -14.41 18.32
CA GLY A 84 4.50 -14.76 18.37
C GLY A 84 5.31 -14.23 17.18
N ASN A 85 6.62 -14.49 17.21
CA ASN A 85 7.54 -14.13 16.12
C ASN A 85 7.65 -15.28 15.10
N GLY A 86 8.02 -14.95 13.85
CA GLY A 86 8.31 -15.92 12.79
C GLY A 86 7.16 -16.16 11.80
N LEU A 87 7.42 -16.99 10.79
CA LEU A 87 6.48 -17.30 9.72
C LEU A 87 5.51 -18.38 10.20
N ARG A 88 4.19 -18.15 10.09
CA ARG A 88 3.17 -19.06 10.63
C ARG A 88 2.02 -19.24 9.66
N LYS A 89 1.39 -20.41 9.72
CA LYS A 89 0.17 -20.63 8.95
C LYS A 89 -0.98 -19.81 9.55
N ALA A 90 -1.50 -18.87 8.78
CA ALA A 90 -2.58 -17.96 9.18
C ALA A 90 -3.98 -18.53 8.89
N GLY A 91 -4.08 -19.54 8.02
CA GLY A 91 -5.33 -20.18 7.62
C GLY A 91 -5.33 -20.56 6.15
N THR A 92 -6.51 -20.58 5.53
CA THR A 92 -6.66 -20.65 4.07
C THR A 92 -7.05 -19.29 3.50
N ALA A 93 -6.84 -19.11 2.19
CA ALA A 93 -7.16 -17.85 1.54
C ALA A 93 -8.68 -17.56 1.59
N GLU A 94 -9.52 -18.60 1.45
CA GLU A 94 -10.98 -18.50 1.59
C GLU A 94 -11.42 -18.02 2.98
N ASP A 95 -10.84 -18.55 4.07
CA ASP A 95 -11.16 -18.12 5.45
C ASP A 95 -10.92 -16.61 5.66
N LEU A 96 -9.85 -16.11 5.02
CA LEU A 96 -9.43 -14.71 5.05
C LEU A 96 -10.21 -13.81 4.09
N GLY A 97 -11.14 -14.36 3.30
CA GLY A 97 -11.95 -13.62 2.33
C GLY A 97 -11.26 -13.40 0.98
N LEU A 98 -10.22 -14.17 0.68
CA LEU A 98 -9.44 -14.11 -0.55
C LEU A 98 -9.89 -15.21 -1.54
N SER A 99 -11.17 -15.20 -1.89
CA SER A 99 -11.87 -16.28 -2.62
C SER A 99 -11.20 -16.67 -3.95
N ARG A 100 -10.53 -15.73 -4.62
CA ARG A 100 -9.76 -15.94 -5.86
C ARG A 100 -8.61 -16.95 -5.75
N PHE A 101 -8.15 -17.27 -4.54
CA PHE A 101 -7.11 -18.28 -4.31
C PHE A 101 -7.67 -19.58 -3.69
N GLY A 102 -8.99 -19.68 -3.51
CA GLY A 102 -9.66 -20.85 -2.95
C GLY A 102 -9.08 -21.30 -1.60
N GLY A 103 -8.93 -22.61 -1.43
CA GLY A 103 -8.39 -23.22 -0.21
C GLY A 103 -6.86 -23.16 -0.06
N SER A 104 -6.14 -22.35 -0.85
CA SER A 104 -4.68 -22.28 -0.76
C SER A 104 -4.22 -21.86 0.64
N PRO A 105 -3.18 -22.52 1.20
CA PRO A 105 -2.60 -22.13 2.49
C PRO A 105 -2.10 -20.69 2.48
N VAL A 106 -2.35 -19.98 3.58
CA VAL A 106 -1.81 -18.64 3.80
C VAL A 106 -0.84 -18.68 4.97
N TRP A 107 0.35 -18.15 4.74
CA TRP A 107 1.39 -17.95 5.73
C TRP A 107 1.47 -16.47 6.08
N GLY A 108 1.47 -16.14 7.37
CA GLY A 108 1.65 -14.79 7.87
C GLY A 108 2.97 -14.62 8.60
N PHE A 109 3.60 -13.48 8.41
CA PHE A 109 4.84 -13.09 9.07
C PHE A 109 4.66 -11.69 9.68
N PRO A 110 4.81 -11.53 11.01
CA PRO A 110 4.76 -10.22 11.64
C PRO A 110 6.01 -9.41 11.26
N LEU A 111 5.81 -8.22 10.70
CA LEU A 111 6.91 -7.35 10.27
C LEU A 111 7.46 -6.50 11.43
N ASP A 112 6.68 -6.34 12.50
CA ASP A 112 7.08 -5.65 13.72
C ASP A 112 6.86 -6.50 14.96
N SER A 113 7.49 -6.09 16.07
CA SER A 113 7.41 -6.78 17.35
C SER A 113 6.23 -6.34 18.21
N ARG A 114 5.25 -5.60 17.66
CA ARG A 114 4.09 -5.13 18.43
C ARG A 114 3.13 -6.29 18.66
N THR A 115 2.31 -6.19 19.72
CA THR A 115 1.25 -7.16 20.00
C THR A 115 -0.07 -6.42 20.20
N PRO A 116 -0.99 -6.44 19.23
CA PRO A 116 -0.90 -7.10 17.92
C PRO A 116 0.18 -6.47 17.01
N PRO A 117 0.68 -7.20 16.01
CA PRO A 117 1.58 -6.61 15.02
C PRO A 117 0.91 -5.43 14.32
N GLY A 118 1.62 -4.32 14.16
CA GLY A 118 1.11 -3.16 13.42
C GLY A 118 1.25 -3.33 11.91
N SER A 119 2.13 -4.22 11.46
CA SER A 119 2.27 -4.59 10.05
C SER A 119 2.56 -6.08 9.92
N VAL A 120 1.96 -6.71 8.93
CA VAL A 120 2.09 -8.15 8.67
C VAL A 120 2.26 -8.39 7.18
N LEU A 121 3.04 -9.41 6.83
CA LEU A 121 3.14 -9.95 5.49
C LEU A 121 2.31 -11.22 5.42
N LEU A 122 1.45 -11.35 4.41
CA LEU A 122 0.79 -12.60 4.06
C LEU A 122 1.36 -13.15 2.75
N LEU A 123 1.64 -14.44 2.72
CA LEU A 123 2.08 -15.19 1.56
C LEU A 123 1.06 -16.31 1.30
N ILE A 124 0.49 -16.31 0.10
CA ILE A 124 -0.37 -17.40 -0.37
C ILE A 124 0.51 -18.41 -1.06
N GLU A 125 0.52 -19.63 -0.54
CA GLU A 125 1.30 -20.73 -1.07
C GLU A 125 0.86 -21.10 -2.49
N ASP A 126 1.81 -21.28 -3.41
CA ASP A 126 1.53 -21.91 -4.70
C ASP A 126 1.60 -23.43 -4.51
N THR A 127 0.46 -24.09 -4.45
CA THR A 127 0.37 -25.55 -4.21
C THR A 127 1.00 -26.41 -5.31
N ARG A 128 1.41 -25.80 -6.43
CA ARG A 128 2.09 -26.47 -7.54
C ARG A 128 3.60 -26.56 -7.34
N ILE A 129 4.18 -25.76 -6.44
CA ILE A 129 5.63 -25.66 -6.24
C ILE A 129 5.93 -25.83 -4.74
N PRO A 130 6.98 -26.57 -4.35
CA PRO A 130 7.33 -26.70 -2.95
C PRO A 130 7.64 -25.34 -2.30
N PHE A 131 6.82 -24.95 -1.33
CA PHE A 131 7.08 -23.79 -0.48
C PHE A 131 7.96 -24.21 0.70
N ASN A 132 9.06 -23.50 0.94
CA ASN A 132 9.96 -23.76 2.06
C ASN A 132 9.78 -22.65 3.13
N PRO A 133 9.06 -22.93 4.23
CA PRO A 133 8.81 -21.93 5.27
C PRO A 133 10.08 -21.48 5.98
N GLU A 134 11.03 -22.37 6.23
CA GLU A 134 12.25 -22.07 7.00
C GLU A 134 13.16 -21.11 6.24
N THR A 135 13.45 -21.40 4.96
CA THR A 135 14.25 -20.50 4.12
C THR A 135 13.54 -19.17 3.89
N THR A 136 12.21 -19.20 3.73
CA THR A 136 11.41 -17.99 3.58
C THR A 136 11.50 -17.12 4.83
N GLU A 137 11.37 -17.71 6.01
CA GLU A 137 11.47 -17.00 7.30
C GLU A 137 12.85 -16.36 7.50
N GLN A 138 13.94 -17.05 7.14
CA GLN A 138 15.29 -16.50 7.22
C GLN A 138 15.45 -15.25 6.35
N ILE A 139 14.98 -15.31 5.11
CA ILE A 139 15.03 -14.15 4.20
C ILE A 139 14.17 -13.00 4.73
N LEU A 140 12.93 -13.31 5.15
CA LEU A 140 12.01 -12.31 5.69
C LEU A 140 12.55 -11.63 6.94
N THR A 141 13.26 -12.37 7.79
CA THR A 141 13.90 -11.81 8.98
C THR A 141 14.90 -10.72 8.61
N GLU A 142 15.74 -10.96 7.59
CA GLU A 142 16.76 -10.02 7.13
C GLU A 142 16.15 -8.81 6.39
N VAL A 143 15.05 -8.98 5.65
CA VAL A 143 14.46 -7.91 4.81
C VAL A 143 13.20 -7.27 5.39
N SER A 144 12.73 -7.72 6.56
CA SER A 144 11.48 -7.27 7.21
C SER A 144 11.37 -5.75 7.27
N GLN A 145 12.46 -5.06 7.61
CA GLN A 145 12.51 -3.60 7.70
C GLN A 145 12.23 -2.87 6.38
N MET A 146 12.51 -3.51 5.24
CA MET A 146 12.22 -2.96 3.91
C MET A 146 10.75 -3.11 3.52
N LEU A 147 10.04 -4.03 4.19
CA LEU A 147 8.64 -4.33 3.94
C LEU A 147 7.71 -3.52 4.84
N ILE A 148 8.18 -3.04 5.99
CA ILE A 148 7.44 -2.10 6.85
C ILE A 148 7.18 -0.83 6.01
N PRO A 149 5.96 -0.29 6.02
CA PRO A 149 5.70 0.95 5.30
C PRO A 149 6.64 2.00 5.88
N ALA A 150 7.41 2.66 5.00
CA ALA A 150 8.23 3.78 5.43
C ALA A 150 7.30 4.72 6.18
N ALA A 151 7.53 4.90 7.49
CA ALA A 151 6.72 5.79 8.28
C ALA A 151 6.72 7.12 7.53
N GLU A 152 5.57 7.51 6.99
CA GLU A 152 5.34 8.93 6.77
C GLU A 152 5.65 9.54 8.13
N ALA A 153 6.68 10.39 8.17
CA ALA A 153 6.99 11.17 9.35
C ALA A 153 5.64 11.71 9.85
N SER A 154 5.24 11.22 11.01
CA SER A 154 3.98 11.43 11.68
C SER A 154 3.15 12.56 11.08
N SER A 155 2.15 12.25 10.25
CA SER A 155 0.94 13.08 10.26
C SER A 155 0.18 12.71 11.52
N SER A 156 0.74 13.11 12.65
CA SER A 156 0.00 13.26 13.90
C SER A 156 -1.27 14.02 13.56
N GLY A 157 -2.41 13.52 14.05
CA GLY A 157 -3.67 14.24 14.03
C GLY A 157 -3.46 15.68 14.52
N GLN A 158 -3.40 16.58 13.57
CA GLN A 158 -3.57 18.00 13.71
C GLN A 158 -4.43 18.36 12.51
N ALA A 159 -5.55 19.00 12.76
CA ALA A 159 -6.33 19.68 11.74
C ALA A 159 -5.34 20.46 10.87
N ALA A 160 -5.08 19.97 9.67
CA ALA A 160 -4.08 20.55 8.80
C ALA A 160 -4.63 21.89 8.34
N GLU A 161 -4.07 22.97 8.85
CA GLU A 161 -4.02 24.21 8.07
C GLU A 161 -3.52 23.85 6.66
N PRO A 162 -4.05 24.50 5.61
CA PRO A 162 -3.88 24.07 4.23
C PRO A 162 -2.38 24.04 3.88
N ALA A 163 -1.79 22.84 3.91
CA ALA A 163 -0.46 22.61 3.42
C ALA A 163 -0.46 22.98 1.94
N ASP A 164 0.46 23.89 1.57
CA ASP A 164 0.59 24.45 0.22
C ASP A 164 0.39 23.37 -0.86
N LEU A 165 -0.70 23.47 -1.62
CA LEU A 165 -1.13 22.52 -2.65
C LEU A 165 0.00 22.19 -3.63
N LYS A 166 0.85 23.17 -3.92
CA LYS A 166 2.04 22.99 -4.76
C LYS A 166 3.01 21.96 -4.18
N THR A 167 3.20 21.95 -2.86
CA THR A 167 4.03 20.98 -2.15
C THR A 167 3.42 19.57 -2.23
N GLN A 168 2.10 19.45 -2.12
CA GLN A 168 1.39 18.17 -2.24
C GLN A 168 1.50 17.57 -3.64
N ILE A 169 1.25 18.37 -4.68
CA ILE A 169 1.40 17.95 -6.08
C ILE A 169 2.87 17.60 -6.40
N THR A 170 3.83 18.34 -5.84
CA THR A 170 5.26 18.03 -6.01
C THR A 170 5.61 16.67 -5.42
N ARG A 171 5.06 16.33 -4.25
CA ARG A 171 5.27 14.99 -3.65
C ARG A 171 4.66 13.90 -4.54
N TYR A 172 3.44 14.12 -5.03
CA TYR A 172 2.76 13.18 -5.91
C TYR A 172 3.52 12.93 -7.22
N GLN A 173 4.00 14.00 -7.88
CA GLN A 173 4.77 13.84 -9.12
C GLN A 173 6.09 13.08 -8.88
N LYS A 174 6.76 13.35 -7.76
CA LYS A 174 8.02 12.65 -7.41
C LYS A 174 7.81 11.15 -7.17
N SER A 175 6.66 10.73 -6.65
CA SER A 175 6.35 9.33 -6.39
C SER A 175 5.78 8.62 -7.62
N SER A 176 4.97 9.29 -8.43
CA SER A 176 4.10 8.66 -9.44
C SER A 176 4.46 9.00 -10.89
N GLY A 177 5.35 9.98 -11.12
CA GLY A 177 5.71 10.43 -12.47
C GLY A 177 4.62 11.29 -13.13
N PRO A 178 4.44 11.22 -14.47
CA PRO A 178 3.38 11.96 -15.17
C PRO A 178 1.99 11.59 -14.66
N PHE A 179 1.17 12.62 -14.45
CA PHE A 179 -0.11 12.46 -13.77
C PHE A 179 -1.22 13.24 -14.46
N GLN A 180 -2.42 12.99 -14.00
CA GLN A 180 -3.61 13.73 -14.38
C GLN A 180 -4.43 13.95 -13.12
N GLY A 181 -5.33 14.92 -13.18
CA GLY A 181 -6.15 15.27 -12.06
C GLY A 181 -7.59 15.52 -12.44
N LEU A 182 -8.45 15.37 -11.45
CA LEU A 182 -9.87 15.62 -11.56
C LEU A 182 -10.31 16.50 -10.41
N ILE A 183 -11.04 17.56 -10.73
CA ILE A 183 -11.55 18.55 -9.79
C ILE A 183 -13.03 18.25 -9.58
N LEU A 184 -13.42 18.08 -8.33
CA LEU A 184 -14.78 17.78 -7.90
C LEU A 184 -15.35 18.90 -7.06
N ASP A 185 -16.65 19.08 -7.16
CA ASP A 185 -17.45 19.89 -6.24
C ASP A 185 -18.41 19.00 -5.45
N SER A 186 -18.40 19.15 -4.13
CA SER A 186 -19.32 18.50 -3.20
C SER A 186 -20.54 19.35 -2.89
N ALA A 187 -20.75 20.49 -3.56
CA ALA A 187 -21.89 21.39 -3.33
C ALA A 187 -23.28 20.73 -3.51
N GLY A 188 -23.35 19.51 -4.07
CA GLY A 188 -24.58 18.73 -4.23
C GLY A 188 -24.71 17.47 -3.35
N THR A 189 -23.78 17.23 -2.42
CA THR A 189 -23.79 16.02 -1.58
C THR A 189 -24.41 16.26 -0.21
N ASP A 190 -25.33 15.40 0.24
CA ASP A 190 -25.96 15.43 1.57
C ASP A 190 -25.01 15.00 2.71
N THR A 191 -23.76 14.71 2.40
CA THR A 191 -22.74 14.23 3.35
C THR A 191 -22.04 15.40 4.03
N GLU A 192 -21.81 15.31 5.34
CA GLU A 192 -20.98 16.29 6.05
C GLU A 192 -19.59 16.38 5.39
N LYS A 193 -19.04 17.60 5.27
CA LYS A 193 -17.84 17.88 4.45
C LYS A 193 -16.60 17.08 4.87
N ASN A 194 -16.46 16.80 6.16
CA ASN A 194 -15.34 16.01 6.68
C ASN A 194 -15.48 14.52 6.32
N ASP A 195 -16.71 13.99 6.40
CA ASP A 195 -17.02 12.63 5.99
C ASP A 195 -16.83 12.44 4.48
N PHE A 196 -17.17 13.45 3.68
CA PHE A 196 -16.99 13.39 2.23
C PHE A 196 -15.52 13.27 1.82
N PHE A 197 -14.61 14.05 2.44
CA PHE A 197 -13.18 13.94 2.17
C PHE A 197 -12.64 12.55 2.52
N GLU A 198 -13.00 12.02 3.69
CA GLU A 198 -12.55 10.70 4.12
C GLU A 198 -13.07 9.58 3.20
N LEU A 199 -14.34 9.66 2.79
CA LEU A 199 -14.94 8.73 1.84
C LEU A 199 -14.26 8.79 0.48
N LEU A 200 -13.99 9.99 -0.03
CA LEU A 200 -13.31 10.17 -1.31
C LEU A 200 -11.87 9.67 -1.24
N ALA A 201 -11.12 10.06 -0.21
CA ALA A 201 -9.74 9.63 0.02
C ALA A 201 -9.64 8.11 0.07
N LYS A 202 -10.52 7.46 0.83
CA LYS A 202 -10.60 6.01 0.94
C LYS A 202 -11.00 5.34 -0.38
N GLY A 203 -11.91 5.94 -1.14
CA GLY A 203 -12.34 5.42 -2.45
C GLY A 203 -11.27 5.49 -3.53
N THR A 204 -10.36 6.47 -3.43
CA THR A 204 -9.32 6.73 -4.43
C THR A 204 -7.94 6.23 -4.03
N GLU A 205 -7.73 5.80 -2.77
CA GLU A 205 -6.44 5.38 -2.20
C GLU A 205 -5.70 4.37 -3.08
N SER A 206 -6.44 3.49 -3.76
CA SER A 206 -5.89 2.44 -4.64
C SER A 206 -5.32 2.94 -5.97
N PHE A 207 -5.62 4.16 -6.39
CA PHE A 207 -5.21 4.68 -7.70
C PHE A 207 -4.80 6.15 -7.71
N GLY A 208 -4.92 6.86 -6.59
CA GLY A 208 -4.69 8.28 -6.55
C GLY A 208 -4.64 8.88 -5.15
N SER A 209 -4.47 10.20 -5.10
CA SER A 209 -4.42 10.99 -3.87
C SER A 209 -5.42 12.12 -3.94
N VAL A 210 -6.11 12.38 -2.82
CA VAL A 210 -7.11 13.44 -2.71
C VAL A 210 -6.54 14.61 -1.93
N TYR A 211 -6.82 15.81 -2.43
CA TYR A 211 -6.47 17.07 -1.80
C TYR A 211 -7.69 17.98 -1.76
N GLN A 212 -7.94 18.61 -0.62
CA GLN A 212 -8.97 19.63 -0.51
C GLN A 212 -8.38 20.99 -0.93
N ILE A 213 -9.03 21.66 -1.88
CA ILE A 213 -8.59 22.96 -2.41
C ILE A 213 -9.52 24.11 -2.06
N GLY A 214 -10.67 23.81 -1.48
CA GLY A 214 -11.64 24.80 -1.04
C GLY A 214 -12.70 24.19 -0.13
N PRO A 215 -13.70 24.98 0.30
CA PRO A 215 -14.71 24.55 1.26
C PRO A 215 -15.68 23.48 0.73
N SER A 216 -15.72 23.24 -0.58
CA SER A 216 -16.49 22.16 -1.22
C SER A 216 -15.75 21.54 -2.40
N ARG A 217 -14.48 21.87 -2.60
CA ARG A 217 -13.72 21.49 -3.79
C ARG A 217 -12.56 20.59 -3.46
N TYR A 218 -12.42 19.54 -4.26
CA TYR A 218 -11.45 18.49 -4.07
C TYR A 218 -10.74 18.19 -5.38
N ILE A 219 -9.47 17.84 -5.30
CA ILE A 219 -8.67 17.35 -6.41
C ILE A 219 -8.30 15.91 -6.14
N ILE A 220 -8.51 15.05 -7.13
CA ILE A 220 -7.95 13.71 -7.17
C ILE A 220 -6.80 13.72 -8.16
N LEU A 221 -5.59 13.36 -7.74
CA LEU A 221 -4.45 13.13 -8.62
C LEU A 221 -4.25 11.63 -8.83
N PHE A 222 -4.05 11.20 -10.07
CA PHE A 222 -3.87 9.80 -10.43
C PHE A 222 -2.92 9.63 -11.63
N PRO A 223 -2.34 8.44 -11.86
CA PRO A 223 -1.40 8.22 -12.95
C PRO A 223 -2.01 8.48 -14.33
N LYS A 224 -1.19 8.99 -15.26
CA LYS A 224 -1.60 9.35 -16.64
C LYS A 224 -2.10 8.17 -17.48
N HIS A 225 -1.73 6.93 -17.13
CA HIS A 225 -2.14 5.73 -17.88
C HIS A 225 -3.57 5.26 -17.57
N LEU A 226 -4.21 5.80 -16.53
CA LEU A 226 -5.60 5.47 -16.21
C LEU A 226 -6.56 6.28 -17.08
N ASP A 227 -7.75 5.75 -17.34
CA ASP A 227 -8.76 6.49 -18.09
C ASP A 227 -9.47 7.50 -17.18
N ARG A 228 -9.22 8.79 -17.43
CA ARG A 228 -9.84 9.90 -16.68
C ARG A 228 -11.35 9.89 -16.76
N ASN A 229 -11.94 9.63 -17.92
CA ASN A 229 -13.40 9.68 -18.10
C ASN A 229 -14.06 8.52 -17.35
N LEU A 230 -13.41 7.36 -17.32
CA LEU A 230 -13.88 6.21 -16.55
C LEU A 230 -13.81 6.49 -15.04
N ILE A 231 -12.73 7.10 -14.57
CA ILE A 231 -12.58 7.50 -13.17
C ILE A 231 -13.62 8.57 -12.82
N ALA A 232 -13.79 9.59 -13.66
CA ALA A 232 -14.80 10.64 -13.50
C ALA A 232 -16.20 10.04 -13.35
N HIS A 233 -16.60 9.17 -14.28
CA HIS A 233 -17.90 8.51 -14.26
C HIS A 233 -18.08 7.66 -12.99
N ARG A 234 -17.04 6.93 -12.56
CA ARG A 234 -17.11 6.11 -11.34
C ARG A 234 -17.24 6.97 -10.10
N ILE A 235 -16.50 8.06 -10.00
CA ILE A 235 -16.51 8.94 -8.83
C ILE A 235 -17.81 9.73 -8.73
N THR A 236 -18.26 10.34 -9.83
CA THR A 236 -19.53 11.06 -9.87
C THR A 236 -20.71 10.14 -9.57
N GLY A 237 -20.71 8.90 -10.08
CA GLY A 237 -21.73 7.90 -9.79
C GLY A 237 -21.70 7.34 -8.36
N SER A 238 -20.52 7.20 -7.75
CA SER A 238 -20.38 6.55 -6.43
C SER A 238 -20.49 7.53 -5.26
N PHE A 239 -20.13 8.80 -5.49
CA PHE A 239 -20.03 9.82 -4.43
C PHE A 239 -21.01 10.98 -4.64
N HIS A 240 -21.84 10.94 -5.68
CA HIS A 240 -22.77 12.01 -6.05
C HIS A 240 -22.11 13.40 -6.18
N ALA A 241 -20.81 13.42 -6.48
CA ALA A 241 -20.03 14.62 -6.67
C ALA A 241 -20.16 15.12 -8.12
N ALA A 242 -20.05 16.43 -8.34
CA ALA A 242 -20.01 16.99 -9.69
C ALA A 242 -18.55 17.10 -10.17
N GLU A 243 -18.26 16.57 -11.36
CA GLU A 243 -16.99 16.88 -12.04
C GLU A 243 -17.01 18.33 -12.51
N VAL A 244 -16.05 19.11 -12.03
CA VAL A 244 -15.86 20.51 -12.41
C VAL A 244 -14.92 20.63 -13.59
N SER A 245 -13.82 19.87 -13.55
CA SER A 245 -12.78 19.91 -14.58
C SER A 245 -11.84 18.72 -14.47
N GLY A 246 -11.18 18.39 -15.56
CA GLY A 246 -10.13 17.38 -15.61
C GLY A 246 -8.92 17.89 -16.38
N PHE A 247 -7.72 17.60 -15.89
CA PHE A 247 -6.47 18.07 -16.50
C PHE A 247 -5.45 16.95 -16.61
N THR A 248 -4.50 17.11 -17.52
CA THR A 248 -3.35 16.23 -17.67
C THR A 248 -2.10 17.08 -17.53
N ALA A 249 -1.17 16.69 -16.66
CA ALA A 249 -0.01 17.49 -16.34
C ALA A 249 1.27 16.65 -16.33
N ASP A 250 2.24 17.07 -17.12
CA ASP A 250 3.58 16.49 -17.12
C ASP A 250 4.52 17.20 -16.12
N THR A 251 4.09 18.33 -15.53
CA THR A 251 4.84 19.12 -14.55
C THR A 251 3.93 19.66 -13.45
N VAL A 252 4.47 19.88 -12.24
CA VAL A 252 3.75 20.57 -11.15
C VAL A 252 3.21 21.92 -11.60
N GLN A 253 3.97 22.70 -12.37
CA GLN A 253 3.55 24.02 -12.81
C GLN A 253 2.34 23.95 -13.74
N GLY A 254 2.34 23.04 -14.72
CA GLY A 254 1.19 22.85 -15.61
C GLY A 254 -0.06 22.37 -14.87
N ALA A 255 0.11 21.58 -13.80
CA ALA A 255 -1.00 21.24 -12.90
C ALA A 255 -1.52 22.48 -12.16
N MET A 256 -0.63 23.29 -11.57
CA MET A 256 -1.02 24.51 -10.86
C MET A 256 -1.75 25.51 -11.77
N ASP A 257 -1.28 25.70 -13.01
CA ASP A 257 -1.93 26.59 -13.98
C ASP A 257 -3.34 26.11 -14.33
N SER A 258 -3.55 24.79 -14.38
CA SER A 258 -4.86 24.17 -14.62
C SER A 258 -5.79 24.24 -13.41
N ILE A 259 -5.24 24.28 -12.20
CA ILE A 259 -5.98 24.30 -10.93
C ILE A 259 -6.33 25.74 -10.50
N GLN A 260 -5.50 26.72 -10.85
CA GLN A 260 -5.62 28.11 -10.43
C GLN A 260 -7.01 28.74 -10.63
N PRO A 261 -7.78 28.44 -11.70
CA PRO A 261 -9.14 28.95 -11.86
C PRO A 261 -10.16 28.43 -10.83
N TYR A 262 -9.80 27.39 -10.08
CA TYR A 262 -10.70 26.64 -9.20
C TYR A 262 -10.31 26.71 -7.71
N LEU A 263 -9.19 27.35 -7.39
CA LEU A 263 -8.84 27.80 -6.04
C LEU A 263 -9.72 28.99 -5.63
#